data_AF-A0A258FXK8-F1
#
_entry.id   AF-A0A258FXK8-F1
#
_cell.length_a   1.000
_cell.length_b   1.000
_cell.length_c   1.000
_cell.angle_alpha   90.00
_cell.angle_beta   90.00
_cell.angle_gamma   90.00
#
_symmetry.space_group_name_H-M   'P 1'
#
loop_
_entity.id
_entity.type
_entity.pdbx_description
1 polymer ?
#
loop_
_entity_poly.entity_id
_entity_poly.type
_entity_poly.pdbx_seq_one_letter_code
_entity_poly.pdbx_strand_id
1 'polypeptide(L)'
;MLKKQTGFTIVELLIVIVVIAILATVTVVAFNGTQQRARLSKIDSDMRSLNQAITMARINQGGVALRYVTGSTATGSICWGKASGTNLATLLLTDGCWTSYVSALNAISNASGVNVRGLVDPWGRPYYIDENEGEGADPPNACGDDWIGYYSNPFTTGQTMTKHTTVRNIQPACI
;
A
#
# COMPACT_ATOMS: atom_id res chain seq x y z
N MET A 1 -36.12 2.69 59.44
CA MET A 1 -36.88 2.34 58.22
C MET A 1 -35.95 1.63 57.25
N LEU A 2 -36.08 0.31 57.08
CA LEU A 2 -35.29 -0.46 56.11
C LEU A 2 -35.88 -0.26 54.71
N LYS A 3 -35.08 0.30 53.81
CA LYS A 3 -35.43 0.54 52.41
C LYS A 3 -35.55 -0.83 51.71
N LYS A 4 -36.74 -1.20 51.24
CA LYS A 4 -36.92 -2.43 50.44
C LYS A 4 -36.10 -2.30 49.16
N GLN A 5 -35.12 -3.17 48.96
CA GLN A 5 -34.44 -3.30 47.69
C GLN A 5 -35.33 -4.09 46.73
N THR A 6 -35.75 -3.45 45.64
CA THR A 6 -36.43 -4.11 44.52
C THR A 6 -35.38 -4.81 43.67
N GLY A 7 -35.44 -6.14 43.60
CA GLY A 7 -34.56 -6.92 42.73
C GLY A 7 -35.01 -6.88 41.26
N PHE A 8 -34.06 -7.06 40.36
CA PHE A 8 -34.32 -7.26 38.93
C PHE A 8 -35.04 -8.59 38.69
N THR A 9 -36.01 -8.62 37.79
CA THR A 9 -36.65 -9.85 37.33
C THR A 9 -35.77 -10.57 36.32
N ILE A 10 -35.88 -11.91 36.27
CA ILE A 10 -35.17 -12.73 35.27
C ILE A 10 -35.56 -12.31 33.84
N VAL A 11 -36.82 -11.91 33.64
CA VAL A 11 -37.34 -11.46 32.35
C VAL A 11 -36.66 -10.17 31.88
N GLU A 12 -36.45 -9.21 32.78
CA GLU A 12 -35.73 -7.98 32.46
C GLU A 12 -34.29 -8.26 32.03
N LEU A 13 -33.60 -9.18 32.71
CA LEU A 13 -32.24 -9.57 32.31
C LEU A 13 -32.24 -10.30 30.96
N LEU A 14 -33.23 -11.15 30.70
CA LEU A 14 -33.37 -11.90 29.45
C LEU A 14 -33.57 -10.98 28.24
N ILE A 15 -34.42 -9.97 28.36
CA ILE A 15 -34.65 -9.02 27.26
C ILE A 15 -33.36 -8.25 26.94
N VAL A 16 -32.60 -7.85 27.97
CA VAL A 16 -31.34 -7.11 27.78
C VAL A 16 -30.31 -7.94 27.00
N ILE A 17 -30.12 -9.22 27.34
CA ILE A 17 -29.17 -10.07 26.61
C ILE A 17 -29.60 -10.32 25.17
N VAL A 18 -30.91 -10.46 24.91
CA VAL A 18 -31.44 -10.65 23.55
C VAL A 18 -31.22 -9.40 22.71
N VAL A 19 -31.48 -8.21 23.28
CA VAL A 19 -31.23 -6.94 22.59
C VAL A 19 -29.75 -6.74 22.30
N ILE A 20 -28.86 -7.04 23.26
CA ILE A 20 -27.40 -6.96 23.04
C ILE A 20 -26.95 -7.92 21.94
N ALA A 21 -27.49 -9.15 21.90
CA ALA A 21 -27.14 -10.14 20.88
C ALA A 21 -27.53 -9.69 19.45
N ILE A 22 -28.71 -9.09 19.30
CA ILE A 22 -29.17 -8.54 18.01
C ILE A 22 -28.28 -7.37 17.59
N LEU A 23 -28.02 -6.41 18.49
CA LEU A 23 -27.18 -5.24 18.20
C LEU A 23 -25.74 -5.63 17.89
N ALA A 24 -25.18 -6.60 18.61
CA ALA A 24 -23.83 -7.13 18.36
C ALA A 24 -23.70 -7.73 16.95
N THR A 25 -24.71 -8.48 16.50
CA THR A 25 -24.69 -9.10 15.17
C THR A 25 -24.69 -8.07 14.04
N VAL A 26 -25.56 -7.06 14.13
CA VAL A 26 -25.65 -5.98 13.12
C VAL A 26 -24.36 -5.14 13.09
N THR A 27 -23.80 -4.83 14.26
CA THR A 27 -22.57 -4.03 14.36
C THR A 27 -21.36 -4.75 13.77
N VAL A 28 -21.20 -6.06 13.96
CA VAL A 28 -20.09 -6.83 13.37
C VAL A 28 -20.09 -6.78 11.85
N VAL A 29 -21.24 -6.99 11.21
CA VAL A 29 -21.34 -6.97 9.74
C VAL A 29 -21.04 -5.57 9.19
N ALA A 30 -21.59 -4.53 9.81
CA ALA A 30 -21.32 -3.14 9.42
C ALA A 30 -19.83 -2.77 9.58
N PHE A 31 -19.20 -3.22 10.67
CA PHE A 31 -17.80 -2.93 11.01
C PHE A 31 -16.79 -3.58 10.04
N ASN A 32 -17.10 -4.76 9.50
CA ASN A 32 -16.25 -5.41 8.49
C ASN A 32 -16.22 -4.60 7.17
N GLY A 33 -17.37 -4.09 6.73
CA GLY A 33 -17.46 -3.27 5.52
C GLY A 33 -16.76 -1.92 5.64
N THR A 34 -16.86 -1.25 6.79
CA THR A 34 -16.20 0.05 7.03
C THR A 34 -14.69 -0.09 7.11
N GLN A 35 -14.17 -1.12 7.78
CA GLN A 35 -12.73 -1.39 7.83
C GLN A 35 -12.13 -1.59 6.44
N GLN A 36 -12.77 -2.37 5.57
CA GLN A 36 -12.25 -2.61 4.22
C GLN A 36 -12.20 -1.31 3.41
N ARG A 37 -13.24 -0.47 3.48
CA ARG A 37 -13.23 0.84 2.80
C ARG A 37 -12.15 1.77 3.36
N ALA A 38 -11.93 1.77 4.67
CA ALA A 38 -10.88 2.57 5.29
C ALA A 38 -9.47 2.13 4.82
N ARG A 39 -9.23 0.81 4.70
CA ARG A 39 -7.97 0.26 4.16
C ARG A 39 -7.75 0.70 2.71
N LEU A 40 -8.76 0.59 1.84
CA LEU A 40 -8.65 1.04 0.45
C LEU A 40 -8.44 2.55 0.34
N SER A 41 -9.10 3.34 1.19
CA SER A 41 -8.90 4.79 1.25
C SER A 41 -7.48 5.16 1.68
N LYS A 42 -6.90 4.43 2.64
CA LYS A 42 -5.49 4.57 3.04
C LYS A 42 -4.56 4.28 1.86
N ILE A 43 -4.78 3.19 1.14
CA ILE A 43 -3.98 2.85 -0.05
C ILE A 43 -4.01 3.97 -1.09
N ASP A 44 -5.19 4.48 -1.41
CA ASP A 44 -5.32 5.57 -2.38
C ASP A 44 -4.60 6.84 -1.90
N SER A 45 -4.60 7.10 -0.58
CA SER A 45 -3.84 8.21 0.00
C SER A 45 -2.34 8.00 -0.13
N ASP A 46 -1.84 6.83 0.27
CA ASP A 46 -0.41 6.51 0.27
C ASP A 46 0.14 6.50 -1.17
N MET A 47 -0.62 5.97 -2.14
CA MET A 47 -0.26 6.03 -3.56
C MET A 47 -0.21 7.46 -4.11
N ARG A 48 -1.13 8.35 -3.71
CA ARG A 48 -1.04 9.77 -4.08
C ARG A 48 0.20 10.43 -3.49
N SER A 49 0.53 10.14 -2.24
CA SER A 49 1.75 10.64 -1.60
C SER A 49 3.02 10.13 -2.28
N LEU A 50 3.06 8.84 -2.67
CA LEU A 50 4.15 8.27 -3.44
C LEU A 50 4.28 8.92 -4.82
N ASN A 51 3.18 9.09 -5.55
CA ASN A 51 3.18 9.76 -6.86
C ASN A 51 3.73 11.20 -6.76
N GLN A 52 3.26 11.96 -5.77
CA GLN A 52 3.75 13.31 -5.53
C GLN A 52 5.25 13.31 -5.17
N ALA A 53 5.70 12.40 -4.30
CA ALA A 53 7.11 12.30 -3.93
C ALA A 53 7.98 11.93 -5.13
N ILE A 54 7.57 10.97 -5.95
CA ILE A 54 8.27 10.59 -7.19
C ILE A 54 8.36 11.80 -8.14
N THR A 55 7.24 12.47 -8.39
CA THR A 55 7.20 13.65 -9.27
C THR A 55 8.14 14.73 -8.76
N MET A 56 8.13 15.04 -7.46
CA MET A 56 9.02 16.03 -6.86
C MET A 56 10.50 15.59 -6.90
N ALA A 57 10.79 14.30 -6.66
CA ALA A 57 12.15 13.76 -6.75
C ALA A 57 12.73 13.96 -8.15
N ARG A 58 11.94 13.69 -9.18
CA ARG A 58 12.34 13.90 -10.58
C ARG A 58 12.60 15.37 -10.88
N ILE A 59 11.69 16.27 -10.46
CA ILE A 59 11.84 17.72 -10.66
C ILE A 59 13.10 18.24 -9.99
N ASN A 60 13.32 17.89 -8.72
CA ASN A 60 14.47 18.35 -7.93
C ASN A 60 15.82 17.87 -8.50
N GLN A 61 15.82 16.75 -9.22
CA GLN A 61 17.00 16.23 -9.90
C GLN A 61 17.14 16.70 -11.36
N GLY A 62 16.33 17.67 -11.80
CA GLY A 62 16.45 18.28 -13.14
C GLY A 62 15.58 17.62 -14.21
N GLY A 63 14.52 16.92 -13.82
CA GLY A 63 13.61 16.22 -14.75
C GLY A 63 14.22 14.91 -15.25
N VAL A 64 14.59 14.02 -14.33
CA VAL A 64 15.14 12.70 -14.67
C VAL A 64 14.06 11.61 -14.60
N ALA A 65 14.28 10.50 -15.29
CA ALA A 65 13.53 9.26 -15.10
C ALA A 65 13.68 8.71 -13.66
N LEU A 66 12.69 7.96 -13.16
CA LEU A 66 12.71 7.46 -11.78
C LEU A 66 13.89 6.51 -11.55
N ARG A 67 14.30 5.75 -12.57
CA ARG A 67 15.47 4.87 -12.48
C ARG A 67 16.74 5.56 -12.00
N TYR A 68 16.91 6.84 -12.34
CA TYR A 68 18.10 7.61 -11.93
C TYR A 68 17.98 8.12 -10.50
N VAL A 69 16.76 8.28 -9.99
CA VAL A 69 16.51 8.59 -8.59
C VAL A 69 16.75 7.36 -7.73
N THR A 70 16.15 6.22 -8.09
CA THR A 70 16.20 4.99 -7.27
C THR A 70 17.46 4.16 -7.50
N GLY A 71 18.15 4.35 -8.64
CA GLY A 71 19.27 3.52 -9.06
C GLY A 71 18.86 2.12 -9.52
N SER A 72 17.58 1.93 -9.87
CA SER A 72 16.96 0.65 -10.23
C SER A 72 16.09 0.82 -11.46
N THR A 73 16.05 -0.20 -12.34
CA THR A 73 15.07 -0.25 -13.44
C THR A 73 13.86 -1.11 -13.09
N ALA A 74 13.85 -1.79 -11.94
CA ALA A 74 12.71 -2.61 -11.53
C ALA A 74 12.76 -2.87 -10.02
N THR A 75 12.41 -1.86 -9.22
CA THR A 75 12.38 -1.94 -7.75
C THR A 75 11.51 -3.11 -7.27
N GLY A 76 10.35 -3.32 -7.92
CA GLY A 76 9.41 -4.40 -7.62
C GLY A 76 9.90 -5.81 -7.98
N SER A 77 11.02 -5.95 -8.69
CA SER A 77 11.41 -7.23 -9.32
C SER A 77 11.63 -8.38 -8.36
N ILE A 78 12.27 -8.09 -7.23
CA ILE A 78 12.57 -9.11 -6.23
C ILE A 78 11.29 -9.53 -5.48
N CYS A 79 10.33 -8.61 -5.32
CA CYS A 79 9.04 -8.91 -4.71
C CYS A 79 8.15 -9.72 -5.63
N TRP A 80 8.06 -9.36 -6.91
CA TRP A 80 7.24 -10.12 -7.86
C TRP A 80 7.82 -11.49 -8.18
N GLY A 81 9.12 -11.71 -7.96
CA GLY A 81 9.79 -13.00 -8.13
C GLY A 81 9.48 -14.01 -7.01
N LYS A 82 8.77 -13.60 -5.95
CA LYS A 82 8.34 -14.52 -4.88
C LYS A 82 7.31 -15.52 -5.40
N ALA A 83 7.17 -16.65 -4.72
CA ALA A 83 6.18 -17.66 -5.07
C ALA A 83 4.75 -17.17 -4.75
N SER A 84 3.77 -17.55 -5.58
CA SER A 84 2.36 -17.30 -5.31
C SER A 84 1.97 -17.83 -3.93
N GLY A 85 1.13 -17.08 -3.21
CA GLY A 85 0.75 -17.36 -1.83
C GLY A 85 1.74 -16.84 -0.78
N THR A 86 2.92 -16.33 -1.17
CA THR A 86 3.86 -15.71 -0.21
C THR A 86 3.22 -14.50 0.46
N ASN A 87 3.23 -14.47 1.79
CA ASN A 87 2.88 -13.27 2.53
C ASN A 87 4.08 -12.32 2.58
N LEU A 88 4.05 -11.27 1.75
CA LEU A 88 5.14 -10.30 1.66
C LEU A 88 5.37 -9.54 2.99
N ALA A 89 4.33 -9.39 3.83
CA ALA A 89 4.45 -8.69 5.11
C ALA A 89 5.27 -9.48 6.14
N THR A 90 5.37 -10.80 6.00
CA THR A 90 6.11 -11.66 6.93
C THR A 90 7.54 -11.95 6.49
N LEU A 91 7.95 -11.44 5.33
CA LEU A 91 9.34 -11.54 4.88
C LEU A 91 10.25 -10.73 5.82
N LEU A 92 11.47 -11.23 6.05
CA LEU A 92 12.47 -10.50 6.82
C LEU A 92 12.82 -9.17 6.13
N LEU A 93 13.14 -8.13 6.90
CA LEU A 93 13.56 -6.83 6.33
C LEU A 93 14.88 -6.93 5.55
N THR A 94 15.67 -7.97 5.78
CA THR A 94 16.89 -8.30 5.03
C THR A 94 16.60 -9.08 3.74
N ASP A 95 15.36 -9.48 3.50
CA ASP A 95 14.96 -10.10 2.24
C ASP A 95 15.10 -9.09 1.10
N GLY A 96 15.60 -9.55 -0.05
CA GLY A 96 15.83 -8.70 -1.22
C GLY A 96 14.62 -7.86 -1.64
N CYS A 97 13.39 -8.37 -1.45
CA CYS A 97 12.17 -7.62 -1.72
C CYS A 97 12.07 -6.37 -0.83
N TRP A 98 12.28 -6.53 0.48
CA TRP A 98 12.25 -5.41 1.42
C TRP A 98 13.44 -4.48 1.26
N THR A 99 14.65 -5.00 1.05
CA THR A 99 15.84 -4.15 0.89
C THR A 99 15.73 -3.27 -0.35
N SER A 100 15.27 -3.81 -1.48
CA SER A 100 15.01 -3.04 -2.72
C SER A 100 13.97 -1.95 -2.47
N TYR A 101 12.83 -2.33 -1.89
CA TYR A 101 11.74 -1.42 -1.60
C TYR A 101 12.14 -0.28 -0.67
N VAL A 102 12.79 -0.59 0.46
CA VAL A 102 13.23 0.41 1.44
C VAL A 102 14.32 1.32 0.84
N SER A 103 15.23 0.77 0.02
CA SER A 103 16.23 1.58 -0.69
C SER A 103 15.57 2.59 -1.63
N ALA A 104 14.59 2.16 -2.42
CA ALA A 104 13.85 3.04 -3.31
C ALA A 104 13.10 4.14 -2.55
N LEU A 105 12.40 3.82 -1.45
CA LEU A 105 11.74 4.82 -0.62
C LEU A 105 12.72 5.83 -0.01
N ASN A 106 13.89 5.38 0.42
CA ASN A 106 14.94 6.27 0.94
C ASN A 106 15.47 7.22 -0.14
N ALA A 107 15.71 6.70 -1.35
CA ALA A 107 16.17 7.48 -2.48
C ALA A 107 15.14 8.53 -2.91
N ILE A 108 13.87 8.13 -3.07
CA ILE A 108 12.75 9.02 -3.38
C ILE A 108 12.59 10.07 -2.29
N SER A 109 12.67 9.68 -1.01
CA SER A 109 12.52 10.62 0.10
C SER A 109 13.66 11.65 0.16
N ASN A 110 14.89 11.22 -0.08
CA ASN A 110 16.06 12.11 -0.15
C ASN A 110 15.95 13.09 -1.31
N ALA A 111 15.53 12.62 -2.48
CA ALA A 111 15.42 13.42 -3.70
C ALA A 111 14.26 14.42 -3.66
N SER A 112 13.11 14.00 -3.13
CA SER A 112 11.89 14.81 -3.13
C SER A 112 11.79 15.79 -1.97
N GLY A 113 12.49 15.54 -0.87
CA GLY A 113 12.28 16.23 0.41
C GLY A 113 10.97 15.82 1.12
N VAL A 114 10.20 14.88 0.55
CA VAL A 114 8.97 14.33 1.13
C VAL A 114 9.30 13.04 1.88
N ASN A 115 8.81 12.88 3.11
CA ASN A 115 9.01 11.63 3.84
C ASN A 115 8.01 10.56 3.40
N VAL A 116 8.50 9.62 2.59
CA VAL A 116 7.76 8.40 2.18
C VAL A 116 8.36 7.13 2.80
N ARG A 117 9.26 7.27 3.78
CA ARG A 117 9.93 6.13 4.42
C ARG A 117 8.93 5.35 5.27
N GLY A 118 9.03 4.03 5.23
CA GLY A 118 8.17 3.14 6.02
C GLY A 118 6.71 3.10 5.58
N LEU A 119 6.38 3.67 4.41
CA LEU A 119 5.08 3.42 3.80
C LEU A 119 4.93 1.92 3.55
N VAL A 120 3.80 1.38 3.99
CA VAL A 120 3.39 -0.01 3.80
C VAL A 120 1.89 -0.02 3.62
N ASP A 121 1.40 -1.02 2.90
CA ASP A 121 -0.05 -1.20 2.73
C ASP A 121 -0.74 -1.51 4.07
N PRO A 122 -2.08 -1.46 4.14
CA PRO A 122 -2.82 -1.75 5.37
C PRO A 122 -2.65 -3.17 5.93
N TRP A 123 -2.02 -4.07 5.15
CA TRP A 123 -1.69 -5.43 5.55
C TRP A 123 -0.20 -5.59 5.88
N GLY A 124 0.58 -4.51 5.90
CA GLY A 124 2.00 -4.48 6.26
C GLY A 124 2.95 -4.90 5.13
N ARG A 125 2.49 -4.89 3.88
CA ARG A 125 3.28 -5.31 2.71
C ARG A 125 3.90 -4.08 2.02
N PRO A 126 4.99 -4.26 1.27
CA PRO A 126 5.52 -3.19 0.44
C PRO A 126 4.53 -2.79 -0.66
N TYR A 127 4.56 -1.52 -1.07
CA TYR A 127 3.91 -1.08 -2.30
C TYR A 127 4.70 -1.55 -3.53
N TYR A 128 3.99 -1.74 -4.63
CA TYR A 128 4.58 -2.00 -5.94
C TYR A 128 5.11 -0.68 -6.50
N ILE A 129 6.38 -0.65 -6.88
CA ILE A 129 7.05 0.47 -7.57
C ILE A 129 7.82 -0.15 -8.72
N ASP A 130 7.61 0.36 -9.92
CA ASP A 130 8.17 -0.18 -11.15
C ASP A 130 8.58 0.94 -12.10
N GLU A 131 9.89 1.07 -12.24
CA GLU A 131 10.54 2.01 -13.14
C GLU A 131 10.50 1.46 -14.56
N ASN A 132 9.52 1.86 -15.36
CA ASN A 132 9.40 1.29 -16.72
C ASN A 132 10.44 1.85 -17.72
N GLU A 133 11.33 2.74 -17.26
CA GLU A 133 12.32 3.39 -18.11
C GLU A 133 13.53 2.50 -18.40
N GLY A 134 13.69 2.12 -19.67
CA GLY A 134 14.76 1.23 -20.13
C GLY A 134 14.35 -0.24 -20.23
N GLU A 135 13.07 -0.55 -20.07
CA GLU A 135 12.52 -1.90 -20.22
C GLU A 135 11.75 -2.06 -21.56
N GLY A 136 11.63 -3.30 -22.04
CA GLY A 136 10.63 -3.71 -23.02
C GLY A 136 10.76 -3.25 -24.48
N ALA A 137 11.77 -2.45 -24.84
CA ALA A 137 12.00 -2.03 -26.23
C ALA A 137 13.49 -2.17 -26.62
N ASP A 138 13.75 -2.42 -27.90
CA ASP A 138 15.08 -2.31 -28.53
C ASP A 138 15.01 -1.25 -29.64
N PRO A 139 15.55 -0.02 -29.43
CA PRO A 139 16.29 0.42 -28.25
C PRO A 139 15.42 0.61 -26.99
N PRO A 140 16.03 0.57 -25.78
CA PRO A 140 15.32 0.68 -24.50
C PRO A 140 14.39 1.89 -24.44
N ASN A 141 13.14 1.69 -23.98
CA ASN A 141 12.16 2.77 -23.92
C ASN A 141 12.58 3.80 -22.86
N ALA A 142 13.16 4.92 -23.30
CA ALA A 142 13.60 6.00 -22.42
C ALA A 142 12.44 6.81 -21.81
N CYS A 143 11.21 6.62 -22.30
CA CYS A 143 10.03 7.42 -22.00
C CYS A 143 8.86 6.58 -21.47
N GLY A 144 9.14 5.39 -20.94
CA GLY A 144 8.14 4.58 -20.25
C GLY A 144 7.54 5.33 -19.08
N ASP A 145 6.22 5.25 -18.92
CA ASP A 145 5.56 5.73 -17.70
C ASP A 145 5.66 4.68 -16.61
N ASP A 146 5.98 5.10 -15.38
CA ASP A 146 6.14 4.21 -14.24
C ASP A 146 4.82 3.79 -13.63
N TRP A 147 4.83 2.66 -12.92
CA TRP A 147 3.68 2.18 -12.18
C TRP A 147 3.94 2.15 -10.68
N ILE A 148 2.98 2.70 -9.95
CA ILE A 148 2.85 2.47 -8.51
C ILE A 148 1.55 1.73 -8.24
N GLY A 149 1.55 0.82 -7.27
CA GLY A 149 0.37 0.00 -6.99
C GLY A 149 0.51 -0.80 -5.72
N TYR A 150 -0.43 -1.72 -5.50
CA TYR A 150 -0.31 -2.72 -4.44
C TYR A 150 -0.57 -4.13 -4.98
N TYR A 151 0.14 -5.08 -4.42
CA TYR A 151 0.10 -6.48 -4.82
C TYR A 151 -1.25 -7.13 -4.53
N SER A 152 -1.59 -8.16 -5.32
CA SER A 152 -2.76 -8.99 -5.05
C SER A 152 -2.74 -9.63 -3.67
N ASN A 153 -3.91 -9.85 -3.08
CA ASN A 153 -4.08 -10.59 -1.83
C ASN A 153 -5.11 -11.72 -2.04
N PRO A 154 -4.69 -13.00 -2.11
CA PRO A 154 -3.33 -13.50 -1.91
C PRO A 154 -2.35 -13.04 -3.00
N PHE A 155 -1.06 -13.01 -2.65
CA PHE A 155 0.02 -12.65 -3.58
C PHE A 155 0.12 -13.65 -4.73
N THR A 156 0.37 -13.16 -5.95
CA THR A 156 0.63 -13.97 -7.14
C THR A 156 1.98 -13.56 -7.74
N THR A 157 2.80 -14.54 -8.12
CA THR A 157 4.09 -14.31 -8.80
C THR A 157 3.91 -13.49 -10.08
N GLY A 158 4.90 -12.68 -10.41
CA GLY A 158 4.92 -11.79 -11.57
C GLY A 158 4.33 -10.41 -11.24
N GLN A 159 4.24 -9.55 -12.27
CA GLN A 159 3.82 -8.15 -12.19
C GLN A 159 2.30 -8.00 -11.92
N THR A 160 1.76 -8.76 -10.96
CA THR A 160 0.32 -8.79 -10.65
C THR A 160 -0.02 -7.80 -9.55
N MET A 161 -0.74 -6.74 -9.92
CA MET A 161 -1.28 -5.74 -8.99
C MET A 161 -2.81 -5.79 -8.97
N THR A 162 -3.42 -5.51 -7.82
CA THR A 162 -4.89 -5.36 -7.76
C THR A 162 -5.35 -4.01 -8.31
N LYS A 163 -4.57 -2.96 -8.06
CA LYS A 163 -4.79 -1.62 -8.60
C LYS A 163 -3.44 -0.92 -8.71
N HIS A 164 -3.29 -0.13 -9.76
CA HIS A 164 -2.11 0.69 -9.98
C HIS A 164 -2.49 2.09 -10.45
N THR A 165 -1.52 2.99 -10.43
CA THR A 165 -1.60 4.33 -10.96
C THR A 165 -0.31 4.60 -11.71
N THR A 166 -0.46 5.21 -12.88
CA THR A 166 0.64 5.59 -13.74
C THR A 166 1.25 6.90 -13.28
N VAL A 167 2.57 6.94 -13.15
CA VAL A 167 3.34 8.14 -12.86
C VAL A 167 4.04 8.57 -14.15
N ARG A 168 3.49 9.61 -14.77
CA ARG A 168 3.96 10.08 -16.08
C ARG A 168 5.42 10.48 -16.05
N ASN A 169 6.17 10.02 -17.05
CA ASN A 169 7.55 10.46 -17.24
C ASN A 169 7.59 11.98 -17.54
N ILE A 170 8.52 12.68 -16.89
CA ILE A 170 8.71 14.13 -17.06
C ILE A 170 10.12 14.47 -17.56
N GLN A 171 10.86 13.48 -18.05
CA GLN A 171 12.17 13.71 -18.64
C GLN A 171 12.03 14.62 -19.88
N PRO A 172 12.86 15.68 -20.04
CA PRO A 172 12.73 16.60 -21.16
C PRO A 172 12.75 15.95 -22.55
N ALA A 173 13.44 14.82 -22.70
CA ALA A 173 13.47 14.06 -23.95
C ALA A 173 12.16 13.31 -24.28
N CYS A 174 11.19 13.32 -23.36
CA CYS A 174 9.95 12.54 -23.40
C CYS A 174 8.68 13.42 -23.41
N ILE A 175 8.83 14.74 -23.43
CA ILE A 175 7.75 15.74 -23.43
C ILE A 175 7.58 16.32 -24.83
#